data_AF-A0A0C5E578-F1
#
_entry.id   AF-A0A0C5E578-F1
#
_cell.length_a   1.000
_cell.length_b   1.000
_cell.length_c   1.000
_cell.angle_alpha   90.00
_cell.angle_beta   90.00
_cell.angle_gamma   90.00
#
_symmetry.space_group_name_H-M   'P 1'
#
loop_
_entity.id
_entity.type
_entity.pdbx_description
1 polymer ?
#
loop_
_entity_poly.entity_id
_entity_poly.type
_entity_poly.pdbx_seq_one_letter_code
_entity_poly.pdbx_strand_id
1 'polypeptide(L)'
;MNLTEPRELAPLLEAFLLASGKPQSMERLFELFEEGERPDPAVFKKALAILGKSCEGRAFELKEVASGYRLQVREKFAPWVGRLWEERPQRYSRAMLETLALIAYRQPITRGEIEDVRGVAVNSQIVKTLLEREWIRVVGYRDVPGKPAMFATTKAFLDHFNLKSLDELPTLAELREIETEPALDFDDAPVPASLQALADASAEPEEPKEETSFHTLLLELDSMEEGLKTDFDDLHRDGAVDSFGEEVVADTGLEAEFKAETDAEAEHEREHEAEPETAAGDDSEQDPEDDVLRVAEARAKLLVAVAALEPPAPELSDEEAEALALAEAIENERREQED
;
A
#
# COMPACT_ATOMS: atom_id res chain seq x y z
N MET A 1 29.53 19.59 -19.63
CA MET A 1 28.87 19.31 -18.34
C MET A 1 29.71 18.24 -17.69
N ASN A 2 30.37 18.56 -16.59
CA ASN A 2 31.22 17.65 -15.83
C ASN A 2 30.34 16.79 -14.93
N LEU A 3 30.06 15.57 -15.36
CA LEU A 3 29.20 14.62 -14.64
C LEU A 3 29.85 14.06 -13.36
N THR A 4 31.14 14.33 -13.17
CA THR A 4 31.92 14.03 -11.96
C THR A 4 31.73 15.07 -10.85
N GLU A 5 31.23 16.27 -11.16
CA GLU A 5 30.98 17.30 -10.16
C GLU A 5 29.53 17.24 -9.66
N PRO A 6 29.29 17.05 -8.34
CA PRO A 6 27.94 16.96 -7.80
C PRO A 6 27.03 18.16 -8.09
N ARG A 7 27.62 19.36 -8.22
CA ARG A 7 26.89 20.61 -8.48
C ARG A 7 26.39 20.72 -9.91
N GLU A 8 27.15 20.20 -10.87
CA GLU A 8 26.72 20.15 -12.28
C GLU A 8 25.80 18.96 -12.54
N LEU A 9 25.96 17.87 -11.80
CA LEU A 9 25.09 16.69 -11.89
C LEU A 9 23.68 16.96 -11.33
N ALA A 10 23.54 17.76 -10.28
CA ALA A 10 22.25 18.00 -9.62
C ALA A 10 21.15 18.56 -10.57
N PRO A 11 21.39 19.60 -11.40
CA PRO A 11 20.42 20.07 -12.39
C PRO A 11 20.06 19.02 -13.44
N LEU A 12 20.98 18.13 -13.80
CA LEU A 12 20.70 17.05 -14.74
C LEU A 12 19.76 16.01 -14.11
N LEU A 13 19.99 15.66 -12.84
CA LEU A 13 19.08 14.79 -12.09
C LEU A 13 17.70 15.44 -11.88
N GLU A 14 17.66 16.75 -11.65
CA GLU A 14 16.41 17.53 -11.61
C GLU A 14 15.64 17.37 -12.94
N ALA A 15 16.33 17.51 -14.08
CA ALA A 15 15.73 17.34 -15.40
C ALA A 15 15.18 15.93 -15.62
N PHE A 16 15.92 14.88 -15.24
CA PHE A 16 15.44 13.49 -15.36
C PHE A 16 14.22 13.22 -14.49
N LEU A 17 14.25 13.65 -13.22
CA LEU A 17 13.14 13.44 -12.30
C LEU A 17 11.89 14.21 -12.75
N LEU A 18 12.06 15.46 -13.20
CA LEU A 18 10.97 16.29 -13.71
C LEU A 18 10.34 15.70 -14.97
N ALA A 19 11.15 15.18 -15.89
CA ALA A 19 10.67 14.57 -17.14
C ALA A 19 9.96 13.22 -16.90
N SER A 20 10.38 12.46 -15.90
CA SER A 20 9.88 11.09 -15.67
C SER A 20 8.45 11.02 -15.11
N GLY A 21 8.04 12.01 -14.33
CA GLY A 21 6.72 12.05 -13.67
C GLY A 21 6.41 10.89 -12.71
N LYS A 22 7.39 10.01 -12.42
CA LYS A 22 7.26 8.81 -11.57
C LYS A 22 8.53 8.63 -10.73
N PRO A 23 8.46 7.96 -9.57
CA PRO A 23 9.66 7.59 -8.82
C PRO A 23 10.69 6.87 -9.70
N GLN A 24 11.95 7.29 -9.62
CA GLN A 24 13.07 6.66 -10.31
C GLN A 24 14.04 6.05 -9.29
N SER A 25 14.32 4.76 -9.44
CA SER A 25 15.36 4.10 -8.65
C SER A 25 16.74 4.63 -9.02
N MET A 26 17.70 4.54 -8.09
CA MET A 26 19.08 4.91 -8.39
C MET A 26 19.61 4.11 -9.59
N GLU A 27 19.37 2.80 -9.61
CA GLU A 27 19.77 1.90 -10.70
C GLU A 27 19.24 2.39 -12.05
N ARG A 28 17.96 2.75 -12.12
CA ARG A 28 17.36 3.24 -13.36
C ARG A 28 17.96 4.57 -13.81
N LEU A 29 18.26 5.47 -12.89
CA LEU A 29 18.94 6.73 -13.22
C LEU A 29 20.37 6.47 -13.70
N PHE A 30 21.08 5.49 -13.12
CA PHE A 30 22.42 5.11 -13.55
C PHE A 30 22.45 4.53 -14.96
N GLU A 31 21.41 3.82 -15.39
CA GLU A 31 21.27 3.27 -16.75
C GLU A 31 21.10 4.35 -17.83
N LEU A 32 20.75 5.58 -17.46
CA LEU A 32 20.62 6.69 -18.42
C LEU A 32 21.97 7.25 -18.87
N PHE A 33 23.06 6.91 -18.17
CA PHE A 33 24.42 7.33 -18.50
C PHE A 33 25.14 6.25 -19.30
N GLU A 34 25.92 6.65 -20.30
CA GLU A 34 26.84 5.76 -21.00
C GLU A 34 27.97 5.29 -20.05
N GLU A 35 28.56 4.13 -20.32
CA GLU A 35 29.57 3.51 -19.43
C GLU A 35 30.76 4.42 -19.11
N GLY A 36 31.19 5.28 -20.05
CA GLY A 36 32.30 6.22 -19.87
C GLY A 36 31.93 7.50 -19.12
N GLU A 37 30.64 7.79 -18.98
CA GLU A 37 30.11 9.04 -18.41
C GLU A 37 29.43 8.82 -17.06
N ARG A 38 29.33 7.56 -16.62
CA ARG A 38 28.63 7.19 -15.40
C ARG A 38 29.35 7.79 -14.17
N PRO A 39 28.66 8.62 -13.37
CA PRO A 39 29.22 9.16 -12.14
C PRO A 39 29.49 8.06 -11.10
N ASP A 40 30.43 8.30 -10.19
CA ASP A 40 30.60 7.47 -9.00
C ASP A 40 29.33 7.50 -8.12
N PRO A 41 28.87 6.37 -7.56
CA PRO A 41 27.74 6.31 -6.63
C PRO A 41 27.77 7.34 -5.49
N ALA A 42 28.95 7.66 -4.95
CA ALA A 42 29.12 8.66 -3.90
C ALA A 42 28.87 10.08 -4.40
N VAL A 43 29.31 10.40 -5.62
CA VAL A 43 29.05 11.69 -6.29
C VAL A 43 27.56 11.84 -6.56
N PHE A 44 26.92 10.76 -7.01
CA PHE A 44 25.49 10.72 -7.30
C PHE A 44 24.62 11.02 -6.06
N LYS A 45 24.91 10.35 -4.94
CA LYS A 45 24.22 10.61 -3.66
C LYS A 45 24.43 12.04 -3.17
N LYS A 46 25.64 12.59 -3.32
CA LYS A 46 25.92 13.99 -3.01
C LYS A 46 25.13 14.95 -3.91
N ALA A 47 25.00 14.65 -5.19
CA ALA A 47 24.21 15.46 -6.12
C ALA A 47 22.72 15.47 -5.74
N LEU A 48 22.14 14.32 -5.37
CA LEU A 48 20.77 14.25 -4.86
C LEU A 48 20.58 15.04 -3.55
N ALA A 49 21.55 14.99 -2.64
CA ALA A 49 21.50 15.79 -1.41
C ALA A 49 21.57 17.31 -1.70
N ILE A 50 22.39 17.73 -2.67
CA ILE A 50 22.47 19.12 -3.12
C ILE A 50 21.14 19.54 -3.78
N LEU A 51 20.55 18.68 -4.60
CA LEU A 51 19.25 18.91 -5.22
C LEU A 51 18.14 19.06 -4.15
N GLY A 52 18.13 18.18 -3.14
CA GLY A 52 17.19 18.29 -2.03
C GLY A 52 17.27 19.65 -1.33
N LYS A 53 18.49 20.12 -1.03
CA LYS A 53 18.73 21.45 -0.45
C LYS A 53 18.31 22.58 -1.40
N SER A 54 18.55 22.45 -2.71
CA SER A 54 18.18 23.49 -3.68
C SER A 54 16.66 23.62 -3.87
N CYS A 55 15.89 22.58 -3.53
CA CYS A 55 14.43 22.59 -3.49
C CYS A 55 13.85 23.24 -2.21
N GLU A 56 14.68 23.59 -1.22
CA GLU A 56 14.22 24.35 -0.05
C GLU A 56 13.68 25.73 -0.49
N GLY A 57 12.52 26.11 0.05
CA GLY A 57 11.84 27.34 -0.35
C GLY A 57 11.09 27.30 -1.70
N ARG A 58 11.23 26.25 -2.50
CA ARG A 58 10.48 26.07 -3.76
C ARG A 58 9.10 25.46 -3.56
N ALA A 59 8.26 25.52 -4.61
CA ALA A 59 6.92 24.94 -4.61
C ALA A 59 6.91 23.40 -4.62
N PHE A 60 7.99 22.79 -5.11
CA PHE A 60 8.20 21.35 -5.16
C PHE A 60 9.35 20.94 -4.25
N GLU A 61 9.41 19.64 -3.95
CA GLU A 61 10.44 19.02 -3.12
C GLU A 61 10.90 17.71 -3.73
N LEU A 62 12.14 17.35 -3.41
CA LEU A 62 12.67 16.01 -3.68
C LEU A 62 12.26 15.08 -2.55
N LYS A 63 11.49 14.03 -2.88
CA LYS A 63 11.07 13.00 -1.94
C LYS A 63 11.67 11.66 -2.32
N GLU A 64 12.23 10.98 -1.34
CA GLU A 64 12.65 9.58 -1.45
C GLU A 64 11.52 8.68 -0.96
N VAL A 65 11.14 7.71 -1.76
CA VAL A 65 10.09 6.71 -1.55
C VAL A 65 10.66 5.32 -1.80
N ALA A 66 9.89 4.27 -1.50
CA ALA A 66 10.34 2.87 -1.62
C ALA A 66 10.87 2.49 -3.02
N SER A 67 10.29 3.05 -4.08
CA SER A 67 10.75 2.81 -5.46
C SER A 67 11.87 3.75 -5.93
N GLY A 68 12.25 4.76 -5.14
CA GLY A 68 13.36 5.67 -5.45
C GLY A 68 13.04 7.14 -5.20
N TYR A 69 13.51 8.03 -6.06
CA TYR A 69 13.38 9.48 -5.89
C TYR A 69 12.34 10.06 -6.84
N ARG A 70 11.55 11.05 -6.38
CA ARG A 70 10.67 11.84 -7.24
C ARG A 70 10.67 13.31 -6.83
N LEU A 71 10.35 14.18 -7.79
CA LEU A 71 9.95 15.55 -7.51
C LEU A 71 8.43 15.61 -7.40
N GLN A 72 7.95 16.23 -6.32
CA GLN A 72 6.51 16.39 -6.08
C GLN A 72 6.21 17.78 -5.55
N VAL A 73 4.98 18.25 -5.77
CA VAL A 73 4.54 19.53 -5.20
C VAL A 73 4.35 19.38 -3.70
N ARG A 74 4.80 20.37 -2.92
CA ARG A 74 4.64 20.36 -1.47
C ARG A 74 3.16 20.34 -1.09
N GLU A 75 2.84 19.59 -0.04
CA GLU A 75 1.46 19.40 0.45
C GLU A 75 0.73 20.71 0.74
N LYS A 76 1.45 21.73 1.24
CA LYS A 76 0.89 23.07 1.48
C LYS A 76 0.22 23.70 0.25
N PHE A 77 0.53 23.27 -0.98
CA PHE A 77 -0.10 23.78 -2.20
C PHE A 77 -1.20 22.86 -2.75
N ALA A 78 -1.42 21.68 -2.15
CA ALA A 78 -2.39 20.69 -2.63
C ALA A 78 -3.80 21.26 -2.88
N PRO A 79 -4.38 22.15 -2.03
CA PRO A 79 -5.71 22.71 -2.25
C PRO A 79 -5.85 23.55 -3.54
N TRP A 80 -4.74 24.09 -4.05
CA TRP A 80 -4.72 24.88 -5.28
C TRP A 80 -4.39 24.02 -6.49
N VAL A 81 -3.38 23.15 -6.38
CA VAL A 81 -3.00 22.23 -7.46
C VAL A 81 -4.15 21.29 -7.79
N GLY A 82 -4.90 20.83 -6.78
CA GLY A 82 -6.10 20.00 -6.93
C GLY A 82 -7.18 20.60 -7.85
N ARG A 83 -7.21 21.93 -8.01
CA ARG A 83 -8.18 22.64 -8.89
C ARG A 83 -7.83 22.53 -10.37
N LEU A 84 -6.62 22.07 -10.70
CA LEU A 84 -6.20 21.88 -12.09
C LEU A 84 -6.94 20.73 -12.77
N TRP A 85 -7.42 19.77 -11.98
CA TRP A 85 -8.21 18.64 -12.48
C TRP A 85 -9.71 18.98 -12.41
N GLU A 86 -10.39 18.86 -13.55
CA GLU A 86 -11.83 19.12 -13.68
C GLU A 86 -12.67 18.15 -12.82
N GLU A 87 -12.21 16.89 -12.73
CA GLU A 87 -12.83 15.86 -11.92
C GLU A 87 -12.05 15.67 -10.62
N ARG A 88 -12.70 15.87 -9.48
CA ARG A 88 -12.09 15.56 -8.18
C ARG A 88 -11.93 14.04 -8.09
N PRO A 89 -10.73 13.53 -7.81
CA PRO A 89 -10.56 12.10 -7.60
C PRO A 89 -11.46 11.65 -6.44
N GLN A 90 -12.19 10.55 -6.65
CA GLN A 90 -13.13 10.02 -5.67
C GLN A 90 -12.39 9.74 -4.35
N ARG A 91 -12.91 10.28 -3.25
CA ARG A 91 -12.30 10.10 -1.92
C ARG A 91 -12.45 8.66 -1.49
N TYR A 92 -11.42 8.14 -0.82
CA TYR A 92 -11.48 6.80 -0.23
C TYR A 92 -12.39 6.81 0.99
N SER A 93 -13.24 5.79 1.10
CA SER A 93 -14.11 5.65 2.26
C SER A 93 -13.29 5.32 3.52
N ARG A 94 -13.81 5.73 4.67
CA ARG A 94 -13.19 5.41 5.97
C ARG A 94 -12.98 3.91 6.16
N ALA A 95 -13.97 3.09 5.79
CA ALA A 95 -13.87 1.63 5.88
C ALA A 95 -12.72 1.05 5.02
N MET A 96 -12.43 1.65 3.85
CA MET A 96 -11.30 1.23 3.02
C MET A 96 -9.97 1.57 3.69
N LEU A 97 -9.83 2.79 4.21
CA LEU A 97 -8.59 3.24 4.87
C LEU A 97 -8.34 2.47 6.18
N GLU A 98 -9.38 2.19 6.97
CA GLU A 98 -9.29 1.34 8.17
C GLU A 98 -8.82 -0.08 7.82
N THR A 99 -9.39 -0.67 6.77
CA THR A 99 -9.00 -2.01 6.30
C THR A 99 -7.53 -2.02 5.85
N LEU A 100 -7.12 -1.00 5.09
CA LEU A 100 -5.73 -0.85 4.64
C LEU A 100 -4.76 -0.66 5.80
N ALA A 101 -5.12 0.16 6.79
CA ALA A 101 -4.30 0.39 7.98
C ALA A 101 -4.09 -0.92 8.76
N LEU A 102 -5.14 -1.73 8.95
CA LEU A 102 -5.00 -3.04 9.59
C LEU A 102 -4.05 -3.96 8.83
N ILE A 103 -4.10 -3.96 7.50
CA ILE A 103 -3.15 -4.74 6.69
C ILE A 103 -1.72 -4.21 6.87
N ALA A 104 -1.50 -2.89 6.85
CA ALA A 104 -0.18 -2.30 7.01
C ALA A 104 0.49 -2.66 8.36
N TYR A 105 -0.25 -2.56 9.46
CA TYR A 105 0.28 -2.81 10.82
C TYR A 105 0.27 -4.28 11.26
N ARG A 106 -0.54 -5.15 10.64
CA ARG A 106 -0.67 -6.56 11.05
C ARG A 106 -0.37 -7.60 9.97
N GLN A 107 0.17 -7.19 8.82
CA GLN A 107 0.61 -8.12 7.79
C GLN A 107 1.60 -9.16 8.34
N PRO A 108 1.53 -10.43 7.89
CA PRO A 108 0.54 -10.99 6.96
C PRO A 108 -0.79 -11.32 7.67
N ILE A 109 -1.90 -10.79 7.13
CA ILE A 109 -3.25 -10.92 7.74
C ILE A 109 -4.30 -11.43 6.75
N THR A 110 -5.25 -12.23 7.22
CA THR A 110 -6.37 -12.78 6.44
C THR A 110 -7.63 -11.90 6.55
N ARG A 111 -8.58 -12.07 5.62
CA ARG A 111 -9.86 -11.34 5.68
C ARG A 111 -10.61 -11.56 7.01
N GLY A 112 -10.63 -12.80 7.51
CA GLY A 112 -11.31 -13.14 8.76
C GLY A 112 -10.71 -12.41 9.96
N GLU A 113 -9.37 -12.39 10.06
CA GLU A 113 -8.67 -11.66 11.13
C GLU A 113 -8.94 -10.14 11.08
N ILE A 114 -9.12 -9.57 9.87
CA ILE A 114 -9.51 -8.15 9.73
C ILE A 114 -10.94 -7.93 10.25
N GLU A 115 -11.88 -8.81 9.91
CA GLU A 115 -13.27 -8.75 10.37
C GLU A 115 -13.38 -8.89 11.89
N ASP A 116 -12.60 -9.81 12.48
CA ASP A 116 -12.56 -10.03 13.93
C ASP A 116 -12.07 -8.79 14.67
N VAL A 117 -11.06 -8.09 14.15
CA VAL A 117 -10.54 -6.86 14.77
C VAL A 117 -11.50 -5.68 14.60
N ARG A 118 -12.18 -5.56 13.45
CA ARG A 118 -13.13 -4.46 13.20
C ARG A 118 -14.50 -4.69 13.84
N GLY A 119 -14.86 -5.93 14.16
CA GLY A 119 -16.17 -6.31 14.68
C GLY A 119 -17.32 -6.20 13.66
N VAL A 120 -16.99 -5.93 12.39
CA VAL A 120 -17.95 -5.79 11.29
C VAL A 120 -17.41 -6.47 10.03
N ALA A 121 -18.32 -7.00 9.20
CA ALA A 121 -17.96 -7.62 7.93
C ALA A 121 -17.23 -6.63 7.01
N VAL A 122 -16.19 -7.10 6.34
CA VAL A 122 -15.45 -6.30 5.36
C VAL A 122 -16.06 -6.55 3.99
N ASN A 123 -16.49 -5.48 3.31
CA ASN A 123 -17.01 -5.59 1.96
C ASN A 123 -15.92 -6.14 1.03
N SER A 124 -16.19 -7.27 0.36
CA SER A 124 -15.28 -7.90 -0.60
C SER A 124 -14.78 -6.95 -1.69
N GLN A 125 -15.58 -5.95 -2.07
CA GLN A 125 -15.19 -4.93 -3.04
C GLN A 125 -14.03 -4.07 -2.55
N ILE A 126 -13.92 -3.80 -1.24
CA ILE A 126 -12.80 -3.04 -0.67
C ILE A 126 -11.48 -3.78 -0.91
N VAL A 127 -11.44 -5.07 -0.56
CA VAL A 127 -10.25 -5.91 -0.75
C VAL A 127 -9.89 -6.01 -2.23
N LYS A 128 -10.90 -6.17 -3.10
CA LYS A 128 -10.70 -6.19 -4.56
C LYS A 128 -10.09 -4.89 -5.06
N THR A 129 -10.62 -3.73 -4.67
CA THR A 129 -10.08 -2.43 -5.08
C THR A 129 -8.67 -2.19 -4.55
N LEU A 130 -8.34 -2.63 -3.33
CA LEU A 130 -6.98 -2.54 -2.79
C LEU A 130 -5.97 -3.39 -3.58
N LEU A 131 -6.38 -4.58 -4.05
CA LEU A 131 -5.59 -5.44 -4.93
C LEU A 131 -5.43 -4.83 -6.33
N GLU A 132 -6.51 -4.31 -6.92
CA GLU A 132 -6.49 -3.67 -8.25
C GLU A 132 -5.60 -2.42 -8.30
N ARG A 133 -5.52 -1.67 -7.19
CA ARG A 133 -4.62 -0.53 -7.02
C ARG A 133 -3.19 -0.93 -6.68
N GLU A 134 -2.93 -2.23 -6.60
CA GLU A 134 -1.65 -2.82 -6.22
C GLU A 134 -1.16 -2.36 -4.85
N TRP A 135 -2.00 -1.83 -3.96
CA TRP A 135 -1.58 -1.41 -2.61
C TRP A 135 -1.34 -2.61 -1.70
N ILE A 136 -2.08 -3.70 -1.94
CA ILE A 136 -1.90 -4.97 -1.26
C ILE A 136 -1.70 -6.08 -2.28
N ARG A 137 -1.13 -7.18 -1.83
CA ARG A 137 -0.96 -8.42 -2.60
C ARG A 137 -1.20 -9.64 -1.72
N VAL A 138 -1.48 -10.78 -2.35
CA VAL A 138 -1.53 -12.07 -1.65
C VAL A 138 -0.10 -12.59 -1.46
N VAL A 139 0.28 -12.87 -0.22
CA VAL A 139 1.60 -13.44 0.13
C VAL A 139 1.58 -14.95 0.30
N GLY A 140 0.40 -15.53 0.49
CA GLY A 140 0.21 -16.96 0.71
C GLY A 140 -1.18 -17.26 1.24
N TYR A 141 -1.37 -18.49 1.71
CA TYR A 141 -2.64 -18.97 2.28
C TYR A 141 -2.38 -19.55 3.67
N ARG A 142 -3.30 -19.28 4.60
CA ARG A 142 -3.20 -19.81 5.98
C ARG A 142 -3.61 -21.28 6.01
N ASP A 143 -2.93 -22.10 6.82
CA ASP A 143 -3.23 -23.52 7.00
C ASP A 143 -4.37 -23.75 8.02
N VAL A 144 -5.55 -23.26 7.68
CA VAL A 144 -6.81 -23.44 8.44
C VAL A 144 -7.91 -23.89 7.47
N PRO A 145 -9.04 -24.45 7.96
CA PRO A 145 -10.15 -24.83 7.09
C PRO A 145 -10.58 -23.68 6.16
N GLY A 146 -10.67 -23.97 4.86
CA GLY A 146 -10.96 -22.97 3.82
C GLY A 146 -9.75 -22.23 3.26
N LYS A 147 -8.54 -22.47 3.79
CA LYS A 147 -7.25 -21.91 3.33
C LYS A 147 -7.35 -20.44 2.89
N PRO A 148 -7.71 -19.51 3.79
CA PRO A 148 -7.91 -18.11 3.43
C PRO A 148 -6.60 -17.45 2.98
N ALA A 149 -6.71 -16.55 2.00
CA ALA A 149 -5.59 -15.76 1.51
C ALA A 149 -5.07 -14.79 2.59
N MET A 150 -3.75 -14.65 2.67
CA MET A 150 -3.05 -13.68 3.51
C MET A 150 -2.60 -12.49 2.68
N PHE A 151 -2.89 -11.29 3.16
CA PHE A 151 -2.57 -10.03 2.51
C PHE A 151 -1.38 -9.35 3.15
N ALA A 152 -0.59 -8.67 2.32
CA ALA A 152 0.47 -7.76 2.73
C ALA A 152 0.51 -6.54 1.80
N THR A 153 1.09 -5.46 2.28
CA THR A 153 1.34 -4.22 1.51
C THR A 153 2.42 -4.42 0.44
N THR A 154 2.46 -3.49 -0.53
CA THR A 154 3.43 -3.50 -1.63
C THR A 154 4.29 -2.23 -1.64
N LYS A 155 5.25 -2.15 -2.57
CA LYS A 155 5.99 -0.91 -2.83
C LYS A 155 5.08 0.21 -3.34
N ALA A 156 4.05 -0.11 -4.12
CA ALA A 156 3.10 0.90 -4.62
C ALA A 156 2.33 1.57 -3.47
N PHE A 157 2.01 0.82 -2.40
CA PHE A 157 1.49 1.40 -1.16
C PHE A 157 2.49 2.41 -0.57
N LEU A 158 3.74 1.99 -0.35
CA LEU A 158 4.77 2.86 0.22
C LEU A 158 4.98 4.13 -0.63
N ASP A 159 5.03 4.00 -1.96
CA ASP A 159 5.17 5.13 -2.88
C ASP A 159 3.96 6.08 -2.85
N HIS A 160 2.76 5.54 -2.63
CA HIS A 160 1.55 6.35 -2.51
C HIS A 160 1.56 7.19 -1.23
N PHE A 161 1.96 6.58 -0.12
CA PHE A 161 2.02 7.23 1.20
C PHE A 161 3.34 7.97 1.47
N ASN A 162 4.21 8.12 0.46
CA ASN A 162 5.50 8.80 0.56
C ASN A 162 6.49 8.18 1.58
N LEU A 163 6.45 6.86 1.73
CA LEU A 163 7.28 6.09 2.67
C LEU A 163 8.40 5.37 1.94
N LYS A 164 9.57 5.25 2.59
CA LYS A 164 10.70 4.44 2.09
C LYS A 164 10.57 2.98 2.50
N SER A 165 10.04 2.76 3.71
CA SER A 165 9.88 1.45 4.31
C SER A 165 8.67 1.44 5.24
N LEU A 166 8.27 0.25 5.69
CA LEU A 166 7.17 0.10 6.65
C LEU A 166 7.54 0.61 8.04
N ASP A 167 8.84 0.76 8.34
CA ASP A 167 9.32 1.24 9.64
C ASP A 167 9.10 2.75 9.83
N GLU A 168 8.81 3.48 8.74
CA GLU A 168 8.44 4.90 8.79
C GLU A 168 6.96 5.11 9.13
N LEU A 169 6.18 4.04 9.29
CA LEU A 169 4.81 4.15 9.77
C LEU A 169 4.79 4.59 11.25
N PRO A 170 3.93 5.55 11.63
CA PRO A 170 3.79 5.98 13.01
C PRO A 170 3.53 4.79 13.94
N THR A 171 4.16 4.79 15.10
CA THR A 171 3.90 3.71 16.06
C THR A 171 2.46 3.81 16.59
N LEU A 172 1.92 2.68 17.08
CA LEU A 172 0.57 2.69 17.68
C LEU A 172 0.45 3.63 18.90
N ALA A 173 1.58 4.00 19.53
CA ALA A 173 1.61 4.99 20.59
C ALA A 173 1.46 6.42 20.03
N GLU A 174 2.22 6.76 18.99
CA GLU A 174 2.14 8.06 18.30
C GLU A 174 0.76 8.32 17.69
N LEU A 175 0.10 7.29 17.15
CA LEU A 175 -1.26 7.43 16.62
C LEU A 175 -2.28 7.91 17.67
N ARG A 176 -2.13 7.51 18.94
CA ARG A 176 -3.02 7.93 20.02
C ARG A 176 -2.85 9.41 20.38
N GLU A 177 -1.66 9.95 20.18
CA GLU A 177 -1.37 11.37 20.41
C GLU A 177 -1.97 12.22 19.27
N ILE A 178 -1.87 11.74 18.02
CA ILE A 178 -2.46 12.39 16.83
C ILE A 178 -4.00 12.43 16.91
N GLU A 179 -4.65 11.39 17.44
CA GLU A 179 -6.11 11.36 17.64
C GLU A 179 -6.63 12.44 18.61
N THR A 180 -5.76 13.08 19.38
CA THR A 180 -6.15 14.13 20.33
C THR A 180 -6.42 15.48 19.65
N GLU A 181 -5.95 15.67 18.42
CA GLU A 181 -6.40 16.78 17.59
C GLU A 181 -7.75 16.42 16.95
N PRO A 182 -8.80 17.24 17.11
CA PRO A 182 -10.12 16.89 16.61
C PRO A 182 -10.02 16.62 15.11
N ALA A 183 -10.34 15.39 14.74
CA ALA A 183 -10.47 14.98 13.35
C ALA A 183 -11.31 16.03 12.64
N LEU A 184 -10.72 16.69 11.63
CA LEU A 184 -11.49 17.53 10.74
C LEU A 184 -12.58 16.64 10.14
N ASP A 185 -13.83 16.87 10.54
CA ASP A 185 -15.01 16.21 9.97
C ASP A 185 -15.08 16.60 8.49
N PHE A 186 -14.43 15.79 7.68
CA PHE A 186 -14.33 15.96 6.25
C PHE A 186 -15.64 15.65 5.51
N ASP A 187 -16.64 15.16 6.23
CA ASP A 187 -17.97 14.86 5.72
C ASP A 187 -18.91 16.08 5.78
N ASP A 188 -18.54 17.16 6.48
CA ASP A 188 -19.43 18.31 6.74
C ASP A 188 -18.81 19.68 6.39
N ALA A 189 -17.75 19.74 5.58
CA ALA A 189 -17.24 21.02 5.10
C ALA A 189 -18.31 21.66 4.18
N PRO A 190 -18.95 22.78 4.59
CA PRO A 190 -20.03 23.36 3.80
C PRO A 190 -19.47 23.77 2.45
N VAL A 191 -20.14 23.34 1.38
CA VAL A 191 -19.84 23.82 0.03
C VAL A 191 -19.91 25.35 0.07
N PRO A 192 -18.83 26.07 -0.33
CA PRO A 192 -18.83 27.51 -0.34
C PRO A 192 -20.05 28.00 -1.12
N ALA A 193 -20.85 28.90 -0.54
CA ALA A 193 -22.09 29.39 -1.13
C ALA A 193 -21.90 29.95 -2.56
N SER A 194 -20.68 30.40 -2.90
CA SER A 194 -20.30 30.82 -4.23
C SER A 194 -20.25 29.69 -5.27
N LEU A 195 -19.82 28.49 -4.88
CA LEU A 195 -19.83 27.30 -5.74
C LEU A 195 -21.23 26.72 -5.87
N GLN A 196 -22.02 26.77 -4.80
CA GLN A 196 -23.44 26.38 -4.84
C GLN A 196 -24.23 27.32 -5.77
N ALA A 197 -24.04 28.63 -5.64
CA ALA A 197 -24.70 29.62 -6.50
C ALA A 197 -24.30 29.51 -7.98
N LEU A 198 -23.06 29.09 -8.29
CA LEU A 198 -22.62 28.84 -9.67
C LEU A 198 -23.24 27.55 -10.24
N ALA A 199 -23.39 26.51 -9.41
CA ALA A 199 -24.09 25.28 -9.80
C ALA A 199 -25.59 25.55 -10.06
N ASP A 200 -26.24 26.30 -9.15
CA ASP A 200 -27.64 26.67 -9.27
C ASP A 200 -27.89 27.61 -10.48
N ALA A 201 -26.93 28.49 -10.81
CA ALA A 201 -27.01 29.38 -11.97
C ALA A 201 -26.71 28.69 -13.32
N SER A 202 -26.01 27.55 -13.29
CA SER A 202 -25.70 26.75 -14.47
C SER A 202 -26.72 25.63 -14.73
N ALA A 203 -27.66 25.41 -13.81
CA ALA A 203 -28.79 24.52 -14.01
C ALA A 203 -29.79 25.20 -14.96
N GLU A 204 -29.97 24.65 -16.16
CA GLU A 204 -31.15 24.99 -16.97
C GLU A 204 -32.40 24.59 -16.17
N PRO A 205 -33.51 25.35 -16.26
CA PRO A 205 -34.75 24.96 -15.61
C PRO A 205 -35.22 23.65 -16.25
N GLU A 206 -34.95 22.52 -15.58
CA GLU A 206 -35.65 21.28 -15.90
C GLU A 206 -37.14 21.56 -15.71
N GLU A 207 -37.92 21.34 -16.77
CA GLU A 207 -39.37 21.22 -16.63
C GLU A 207 -39.67 20.23 -15.50
N PRO A 208 -40.68 20.50 -14.66
CA PRO A 208 -41.00 19.60 -13.56
C PRO A 208 -41.36 18.24 -14.16
N LYS A 209 -40.42 17.29 -14.12
CA LYS A 209 -40.74 15.88 -14.25
C LYS A 209 -41.61 15.60 -13.04
N GLU A 210 -42.91 15.41 -13.30
CA GLU A 210 -43.84 14.90 -12.32
C GLU A 210 -43.17 13.68 -11.69
N GLU A 211 -42.73 13.83 -10.45
CA GLU A 211 -42.41 12.68 -9.62
C GLU A 211 -43.68 11.87 -9.59
N THR A 212 -43.71 10.77 -10.36
CA THR A 212 -44.74 9.76 -10.20
C THR A 212 -44.56 9.24 -8.79
N SER A 213 -45.34 9.82 -7.88
CA SER A 213 -45.43 9.42 -6.49
C SER A 213 -45.48 7.90 -6.44
N PHE A 214 -44.77 7.30 -5.49
CA PHE A 214 -44.74 5.85 -5.28
C PHE A 214 -46.15 5.23 -5.24
N HIS A 215 -47.15 6.04 -4.86
CA HIS A 215 -48.56 5.69 -4.88
C HIS A 215 -49.15 5.48 -6.30
N THR A 216 -48.74 6.29 -7.28
CA THR A 216 -49.14 6.15 -8.68
C THR A 216 -48.60 4.86 -9.28
N LEU A 217 -47.34 4.52 -8.97
CA LEU A 217 -46.73 3.27 -9.42
C LEU A 217 -47.38 2.03 -8.78
N LEU A 218 -47.82 2.14 -7.51
CA LEU A 218 -48.59 1.09 -6.83
C LEU A 218 -49.97 0.86 -7.46
N LEU A 219 -50.67 1.94 -7.84
CA LEU A 219 -51.97 1.84 -8.52
C LEU A 219 -51.86 1.26 -9.93
N GLU A 220 -50.76 1.53 -10.63
CA GLU A 220 -50.48 0.94 -11.94
C GLU A 220 -50.19 -0.57 -11.82
N LEU A 221 -49.52 -0.99 -10.75
CA LEU A 221 -49.24 -2.40 -10.46
C LEU A 221 -50.53 -3.19 -10.13
N ASP A 222 -51.41 -2.63 -9.30
CA ASP A 222 -52.73 -3.21 -8.98
C ASP A 222 -53.58 -3.38 -10.25
N SER A 223 -53.56 -2.39 -11.14
CA SER A 223 -54.26 -2.45 -12.43
C SER A 223 -53.72 -3.54 -13.37
N MET A 224 -52.45 -3.91 -13.24
CA MET A 224 -51.84 -4.99 -14.04
C MET A 224 -52.16 -6.38 -13.47
N GLU A 225 -52.43 -6.47 -12.16
CA GLU A 225 -52.79 -7.73 -11.49
C GLU A 225 -54.23 -8.20 -11.78
N GLU A 226 -55.17 -7.27 -12.04
CA GLU A 226 -56.57 -7.60 -12.37
C GLU A 226 -56.75 -8.33 -13.73
N GLY A 227 -55.72 -8.33 -14.58
CA GLY A 227 -55.72 -9.00 -15.89
C GLY A 227 -55.09 -10.39 -15.93
N LEU A 228 -54.44 -10.84 -14.85
CA LEU A 228 -53.85 -12.17 -14.80
C LEU A 228 -54.93 -13.22 -14.47
N LYS A 229 -55.23 -14.08 -15.45
CA LYS A 229 -56.05 -15.27 -15.22
C LYS A 229 -55.32 -16.21 -14.26
N THR A 230 -55.74 -16.24 -13.00
CA THR A 230 -55.30 -17.22 -12.00
C THR A 230 -56.10 -18.50 -12.12
N ASP A 231 -56.08 -19.15 -13.29
CA ASP A 231 -56.68 -20.47 -13.47
C ASP A 231 -55.55 -21.48 -13.62
N PHE A 232 -55.00 -21.90 -12.47
CA PHE A 232 -54.14 -23.07 -12.37
C PHE A 232 -55.01 -24.34 -12.44
N ASP A 233 -55.61 -24.60 -13.61
CA ASP A 233 -56.45 -25.80 -13.84
C ASP A 233 -55.82 -26.77 -14.87
N ASP A 234 -54.62 -26.49 -15.36
CA ASP A 234 -53.99 -27.26 -16.45
C ASP A 234 -52.98 -28.33 -15.96
N LEU A 235 -52.95 -28.64 -14.66
CA LEU A 235 -51.99 -29.61 -14.10
C LEU A 235 -52.57 -30.83 -13.40
N HIS A 236 -53.89 -31.03 -13.42
CA HIS A 236 -54.45 -32.35 -13.17
C HIS A 236 -55.75 -32.53 -13.95
N ARG A 237 -55.77 -33.47 -14.91
CA ARG A 237 -56.48 -34.76 -14.73
C ARG A 237 -56.79 -35.51 -16.04
N ASP A 238 -56.34 -36.77 -16.06
CA ASP A 238 -56.88 -38.00 -16.71
C ASP A 238 -56.98 -38.13 -18.25
N GLY A 239 -56.60 -39.25 -18.88
CA GLY A 239 -56.18 -40.55 -18.36
C GLY A 239 -56.43 -41.71 -19.35
N ALA A 240 -55.77 -42.84 -19.08
CA ALA A 240 -56.11 -44.25 -19.44
C ALA A 240 -56.03 -44.64 -20.93
N VAL A 241 -55.55 -45.80 -21.39
CA VAL A 241 -55.32 -47.20 -20.92
C VAL A 241 -54.23 -47.78 -21.87
N ASP A 242 -53.42 -48.79 -21.59
CA ASP A 242 -53.80 -50.18 -21.31
C ASP A 242 -52.54 -51.02 -20.98
N SER A 243 -52.72 -52.13 -20.26
CA SER A 243 -51.68 -53.14 -20.00
C SER A 243 -51.29 -53.91 -21.26
N PHE A 244 -50.07 -54.48 -21.31
CA PHE A 244 -49.71 -55.85 -21.73
C PHE A 244 -48.21 -55.89 -22.09
N GLY A 245 -47.52 -56.96 -21.68
CA GLY A 245 -46.07 -57.11 -21.79
C GLY A 245 -45.57 -57.76 -23.09
N GLU A 246 -44.26 -58.06 -23.04
CA GLU A 246 -43.54 -59.10 -23.77
C GLU A 246 -43.19 -58.86 -25.27
N GLU A 247 -41.93 -58.49 -25.46
CA GLU A 247 -40.94 -59.12 -26.36
C GLU A 247 -40.89 -58.86 -27.89
N VAL A 248 -39.63 -58.93 -28.37
CA VAL A 248 -39.06 -59.26 -29.71
C VAL A 248 -38.88 -58.17 -30.82
N VAL A 249 -37.59 -57.87 -31.05
CA VAL A 249 -36.79 -57.65 -32.29
C VAL A 249 -37.27 -56.81 -33.50
N ALA A 250 -36.42 -55.86 -33.92
CA ALA A 250 -35.52 -55.94 -35.10
C ALA A 250 -35.33 -54.59 -35.83
N ASP A 251 -34.05 -54.23 -36.03
CA ASP A 251 -33.45 -53.59 -37.22
C ASP A 251 -34.02 -52.22 -37.68
N THR A 252 -33.25 -51.14 -37.67
CA THR A 252 -32.32 -50.80 -38.76
C THR A 252 -31.41 -49.65 -38.35
N GLY A 253 -30.12 -49.76 -38.71
CA GLY A 253 -29.06 -48.86 -38.27
C GLY A 253 -28.95 -47.53 -39.00
N LEU A 254 -28.17 -46.63 -38.41
CA LEU A 254 -27.21 -45.77 -39.11
C LEU A 254 -26.24 -45.12 -38.11
N GLU A 255 -24.98 -45.14 -38.50
CA GLU A 255 -23.76 -44.79 -37.77
C GLU A 255 -23.56 -43.27 -37.68
N ALA A 256 -22.91 -42.78 -36.62
CA ALA A 256 -21.79 -41.83 -36.68
C ALA A 256 -21.24 -41.49 -35.27
N GLU A 257 -20.10 -42.10 -34.96
CA GLU A 257 -18.85 -41.55 -34.42
C GLU A 257 -18.86 -40.55 -33.23
N PHE A 258 -18.41 -41.04 -32.07
CA PHE A 258 -17.86 -40.26 -30.96
C PHE A 258 -16.39 -40.64 -30.76
N LYS A 259 -15.45 -39.70 -30.97
CA LYS A 259 -14.02 -39.89 -30.68
C LYS A 259 -13.74 -39.60 -29.21
N ALA A 260 -13.21 -40.60 -28.51
CA ALA A 260 -12.51 -40.47 -27.25
C ALA A 260 -11.04 -40.87 -27.50
N GLU A 261 -10.10 -39.97 -27.23
CA GLU A 261 -8.67 -40.28 -27.18
C GLU A 261 -8.25 -40.30 -25.70
N THR A 262 -7.83 -41.47 -25.28
CA THR A 262 -7.06 -41.77 -24.08
C THR A 262 -5.59 -41.80 -24.47
N ASP A 263 -4.73 -41.06 -23.78
CA ASP A 263 -3.29 -41.30 -23.83
C ASP A 263 -2.77 -41.69 -22.44
N ALA A 264 -2.16 -42.87 -22.42
CA ALA A 264 -1.28 -43.37 -21.39
C ALA A 264 0.15 -43.18 -21.90
N GLU A 265 1.07 -42.72 -21.06
CA GLU A 265 2.49 -43.05 -21.21
C GLU A 265 3.20 -42.97 -19.86
N ALA A 266 3.95 -44.03 -19.57
CA ALA A 266 4.72 -44.27 -18.37
C ALA A 266 6.22 -44.14 -18.68
N GLU A 267 6.97 -43.69 -17.67
CA GLU A 267 8.38 -44.00 -17.34
C GLU A 267 9.43 -44.04 -18.45
N HIS A 268 10.48 -43.22 -18.34
CA HIS A 268 11.78 -43.58 -17.75
C HIS A 268 12.83 -42.49 -18.09
N GLU A 269 13.55 -41.96 -17.10
CA GLU A 269 14.98 -41.60 -17.24
C GLU A 269 15.56 -41.28 -15.85
N ARG A 270 16.52 -42.13 -15.43
CA ARG A 270 17.45 -41.87 -14.33
C ARG A 270 18.77 -41.45 -14.97
N GLU A 271 19.37 -40.36 -14.52
CA GLU A 271 20.83 -40.21 -14.44
C GLU A 271 21.23 -39.42 -13.18
N HIS A 272 22.43 -39.75 -12.74
CA HIS A 272 23.11 -39.47 -11.47
C HIS A 272 23.79 -38.09 -11.45
N GLU A 273 24.02 -37.57 -10.24
CA GLU A 273 25.12 -36.69 -9.74
C GLU A 273 24.53 -35.68 -8.74
N ALA A 274 25.10 -35.29 -7.61
CA ALA A 274 26.25 -35.67 -6.80
C ALA A 274 26.12 -34.80 -5.52
N GLU A 275 25.98 -35.38 -4.33
CA GLU A 275 26.09 -34.63 -3.07
C GLU A 275 27.59 -34.47 -2.70
N PRO A 276 28.04 -33.30 -2.21
CA PRO A 276 29.35 -33.23 -1.59
C PRO A 276 29.27 -33.64 -0.12
N GLU A 277 30.10 -34.63 0.18
CA GLU A 277 30.51 -35.11 1.49
C GLU A 277 30.93 -33.95 2.42
N THR A 278 30.41 -33.96 3.65
CA THR A 278 30.97 -33.17 4.75
C THR A 278 32.05 -34.01 5.44
N ALA A 279 33.29 -33.55 5.30
CA ALA A 279 34.45 -34.17 5.92
C ALA A 279 34.42 -34.00 7.45
N ALA A 280 34.69 -35.10 8.14
CA ALA A 280 34.92 -35.17 9.57
C ALA A 280 36.27 -34.55 9.95
N GLY A 281 36.31 -33.90 11.13
CA GLY A 281 37.48 -33.86 12.01
C GLY A 281 38.11 -32.49 12.24
N ASP A 282 37.70 -31.82 13.33
CA ASP A 282 38.62 -31.28 14.34
C ASP A 282 37.82 -30.89 15.61
N ASP A 283 37.50 -31.87 16.46
CA ASP A 283 37.07 -31.60 17.85
C ASP A 283 38.34 -31.25 18.64
N SER A 284 38.70 -29.97 18.63
CA SER A 284 39.56 -29.40 19.65
C SER A 284 38.67 -28.91 20.79
N GLU A 285 38.72 -29.61 21.92
CA GLU A 285 38.16 -29.13 23.19
C GLU A 285 38.81 -27.77 23.51
N GLN A 286 38.09 -26.68 23.22
CA GLN A 286 38.50 -25.33 23.60
C GLN A 286 37.99 -25.04 25.01
N ASP A 287 38.93 -24.71 25.89
CA ASP A 287 38.73 -24.40 27.29
C ASP A 287 37.71 -23.23 27.44
N PRO A 288 36.62 -23.37 28.23
CA PRO A 288 35.59 -22.34 28.33
C PRO A 288 36.06 -21.00 28.92
N GLU A 289 37.29 -20.93 29.45
CA GLU A 289 37.89 -19.69 29.95
C GLU A 289 38.44 -18.78 28.82
N ASP A 290 38.86 -19.36 27.69
CA ASP A 290 39.44 -18.61 26.55
C ASP A 290 38.37 -17.85 25.74
N ASP A 291 37.16 -18.39 25.66
CA ASP A 291 36.02 -17.74 24.99
C ASP A 291 35.50 -16.54 25.78
N VAL A 292 35.53 -16.59 27.11
CA VAL A 292 35.11 -15.46 27.96
C VAL A 292 36.09 -14.29 27.82
N LEU A 293 37.39 -14.56 27.70
CA LEU A 293 38.42 -13.54 27.45
C LEU A 293 38.28 -12.93 26.06
N ARG A 294 38.02 -13.72 25.01
CA ARG A 294 37.79 -13.20 23.65
C ARG A 294 36.51 -12.36 23.55
N VAL A 295 35.45 -12.75 24.24
CA VAL A 295 34.20 -11.98 24.31
C VAL A 295 34.40 -10.66 25.07
N ALA A 296 35.20 -10.66 26.15
CA ALA A 296 35.53 -9.45 26.88
C ALA A 296 36.38 -8.48 26.04
N GLU A 297 37.37 -8.98 25.29
CA GLU A 297 38.17 -8.17 24.37
C GLU A 297 37.35 -7.63 23.20
N ALA A 298 36.42 -8.43 22.65
CA ALA A 298 35.50 -7.99 21.60
C ALA A 298 34.56 -6.88 22.11
N ARG A 299 34.07 -7.01 23.35
CA ARG A 299 33.22 -5.99 24.00
C ARG A 299 33.98 -4.70 24.29
N ALA A 300 35.25 -4.79 24.69
CA ALA A 300 36.12 -3.62 24.88
C ALA A 300 36.40 -2.89 23.56
N LYS A 301 36.68 -3.63 22.48
CA LYS A 301 36.86 -3.06 21.14
C LYS A 301 35.58 -2.41 20.61
N LEU A 302 34.41 -3.01 20.87
CA LEU A 302 33.12 -2.42 20.52
C LEU A 302 32.84 -1.13 21.29
N LEU A 303 33.14 -1.07 22.60
CA LEU A 303 32.99 0.15 23.39
C LEU A 303 33.86 1.30 22.87
N VAL A 304 35.11 1.00 22.48
CA VAL A 304 36.01 2.00 21.88
C VAL A 304 35.51 2.45 20.51
N ALA A 305 35.00 1.53 19.69
CA ALA A 305 34.43 1.87 18.38
C ALA A 305 33.12 2.69 18.48
N VAL A 306 32.30 2.42 19.49
CA VAL A 306 31.07 3.18 19.78
C VAL A 306 31.42 4.59 20.28
N ALA A 307 32.42 4.74 21.15
CA ALA A 307 32.91 6.05 21.59
C ALA A 307 33.54 6.87 20.44
N ALA A 308 34.08 6.22 19.41
CA ALA A 308 34.61 6.88 18.21
C ALA A 308 33.52 7.30 17.20
N LEU A 309 32.29 6.80 17.35
CA LEU A 309 31.13 7.13 16.52
C LEU A 309 30.22 8.19 17.16
N GLU A 310 30.51 8.61 18.39
CA GLU A 310 29.79 9.69 19.05
C GLU A 310 30.24 11.02 18.45
N PRO A 311 29.35 11.80 17.80
CA PRO A 311 29.74 13.08 17.22
C PRO A 311 30.21 14.02 18.34
N PRO A 312 31.21 14.90 18.09
CA PRO A 312 31.56 15.91 19.07
C PRO A 312 30.30 16.72 19.39
N ALA A 313 30.10 17.01 20.69
CA ALA A 313 28.99 17.83 21.15
C ALA A 313 28.86 19.07 20.24
N PRO A 314 27.64 19.45 19.82
CA PRO A 314 27.46 20.57 18.91
C PRO A 314 28.16 21.78 19.50
N GLU A 315 29.04 22.41 18.72
CA GLU A 315 29.60 23.72 19.07
C GLU A 315 28.39 24.68 19.15
N LEU A 316 27.91 24.89 20.37
CA LEU A 316 26.88 25.87 20.69
C LEU A 316 27.38 27.23 20.20
N SER A 317 26.51 27.95 19.49
CA SER A 317 26.82 29.33 19.11
C SER A 317 27.10 30.15 20.38
N ASP A 318 27.96 31.17 20.29
CA ASP A 318 28.31 32.02 21.44
C ASP A 318 27.05 32.55 22.17
N GLU A 319 25.97 32.80 21.43
CA GLU A 319 24.67 33.23 21.96
C GLU A 319 23.95 32.14 22.78
N GLU A 320 24.04 30.87 22.39
CA GLU A 320 23.42 29.76 23.11
C GLU A 320 24.19 29.39 24.38
N ALA A 321 25.52 29.52 24.37
CA ALA A 321 26.35 29.34 25.55
C ALA A 321 26.09 30.44 26.60
N GLU A 322 25.92 31.70 26.16
CA GLU A 322 25.53 32.80 27.03
C GLU A 322 24.12 32.61 27.62
N ALA A 323 23.16 32.13 26.82
CA ALA A 323 21.80 31.86 27.30
C ALA A 323 21.75 30.76 28.37
N LEU A 324 22.58 29.72 28.23
CA LEU A 324 22.65 28.61 29.17
C LEU A 324 23.35 29.03 30.48
N ALA A 325 24.42 29.83 30.39
CA ALA A 325 25.07 30.42 31.56
C ALA A 325 24.14 31.38 32.32
N LEU A 326 23.30 32.14 31.61
CA LEU A 326 22.29 33.00 32.23
C LEU A 326 21.20 32.17 32.93
N ALA A 327 20.75 31.08 32.31
CA ALA A 327 19.75 30.19 32.90
C ALA A 327 20.27 29.51 34.18
N GLU A 328 21.52 29.04 34.17
CA GLU A 328 22.15 28.43 35.35
C GLU A 328 22.38 29.45 36.47
N ALA A 329 22.73 30.70 36.13
CA ALA A 329 22.85 31.77 37.11
C ALA A 329 21.49 32.11 37.76
N ILE A 330 20.41 32.15 36.98
CA ILE A 330 19.05 32.37 37.50
C ILE A 330 18.62 31.21 38.40
N GLU A 331 18.94 29.97 38.04
CA GLU A 331 18.56 28.80 38.83
C GLU A 331 19.34 28.72 40.15
N ASN A 332 20.63 29.08 40.15
CA ASN A 332 21.41 29.17 41.37
C ASN A 332 20.95 30.32 42.29
N GLU A 333 20.64 31.50 41.73
CA GLU A 333 20.10 32.61 42.51
C GLU A 333 18.72 32.29 43.10
N ARG A 334 17.91 31.52 42.37
CA ARG A 334 16.62 31.01 42.87
C ARG A 334 16.81 29.99 44.00
N ARG A 335 17.84 29.16 43.92
CA ARG A 335 18.20 28.18 44.95
C ARG A 335 18.69 28.85 46.23
N GLU A 336 19.45 29.94 46.11
CA GLU A 336 19.91 30.76 47.25
C GLU A 336 18.78 31.58 47.91
N GLN A 337 17.65 31.80 47.23
CA GLN A 337 16.47 32.46 47.79
C GLN A 337 15.47 31.48 48.44
N GLU A 338 15.62 30.17 48.20
CA GLU A 338 14.76 29.12 48.77
C GLU A 338 15.36 28.45 50.04
N ASP A 339 16.62 28.74 50.40
CA ASP A 339 17.31 28.33 51.66
C ASP A 339 17.33 29.44 52.74
#